data_AF-A0A543PHS4-F1
#
_entry.id   AF-A0A543PHS4-F1
#
_cell.length_a   1.000
_cell.length_b   1.000
_cell.length_c   1.000
_cell.angle_alpha   90.00
_cell.angle_beta   90.00
_cell.angle_gamma   90.00
#
_symmetry.space_group_name_H-M   'P 1'
#
loop_
_entity.id
_entity.type
_entity.pdbx_description
1 polymer ?
#
loop_
_entity_poly.entity_id
_entity_poly.type
_entity_poly.pdbx_seq_one_letter_code
_entity_poly.pdbx_strand_id
1 'polypeptide(L)'
;MSLSGEALPGHDDRAAALVPDDPYASDPTRPATSGLRPWWRWLFVLPGLAATGYGVFGLVTAGSRVPLDSWLTWFVGSALLHDLVIAPIWIGLGWLAARLLPKPARPAAVVGAAVTGVLTLVAMPFVLGFGENPLNPSFLPREYGRNLLLINLGVLAVAAVWGTVATIRARRQD
;
A
#
# COMPACT_ATOMS: atom_id res chain seq x y z
N MET A 1 -34.80 30.95 -19.64
CA MET A 1 -34.28 29.59 -19.42
C MET A 1 -33.86 29.53 -17.96
N SER A 2 -34.65 28.85 -17.12
CA SER A 2 -34.52 28.92 -15.65
C SER A 2 -33.56 27.85 -15.13
N LEU A 3 -32.58 28.25 -14.33
CA LEU A 3 -31.55 27.39 -13.69
C LEU A 3 -32.12 26.40 -12.64
N SER A 4 -33.44 26.31 -12.50
CA SER A 4 -34.12 25.40 -11.56
C SER A 4 -34.34 23.98 -12.11
N GLY A 5 -34.01 23.73 -13.39
CA GLY A 5 -34.21 22.42 -14.04
C GLY A 5 -33.01 21.47 -14.03
N GLU A 6 -31.80 21.94 -13.71
CA GLU A 6 -30.56 21.16 -13.82
C GLU A 6 -30.09 20.49 -12.52
N ALA A 7 -30.79 20.74 -11.41
CA ALA A 7 -30.41 20.21 -10.08
C ALA A 7 -31.32 19.07 -9.59
N LEU A 8 -32.08 18.42 -10.48
CA LEU A 8 -32.73 17.17 -10.13
C LEU A 8 -31.71 16.03 -10.29
N PRO A 9 -31.50 15.17 -9.27
CA PRO A 9 -30.64 14.00 -9.39
C PRO A 9 -31.05 13.20 -10.63
N GLY A 10 -30.16 13.08 -11.61
CA GLY A 10 -30.46 12.42 -12.87
C GLY A 10 -30.85 10.96 -12.61
N HIS A 11 -32.13 10.64 -12.82
CA HIS A 11 -32.59 9.26 -12.89
C HIS A 11 -32.02 8.65 -14.17
N ASP A 12 -30.95 7.87 -14.05
CA ASP A 12 -30.39 7.13 -15.19
C ASP A 12 -31.19 5.84 -15.40
N ASP A 13 -32.13 5.88 -16.35
CA ASP A 13 -32.96 4.73 -16.75
C ASP A 13 -32.11 3.51 -17.17
N ARG A 14 -30.87 3.72 -17.63
CA ARG A 14 -29.96 2.62 -18.00
C ARG A 14 -29.45 1.84 -16.78
N ALA A 15 -29.30 2.51 -15.64
CA ALA A 15 -28.87 1.89 -14.40
C ALA A 15 -30.02 1.13 -13.71
N ALA A 16 -31.25 1.66 -13.81
CA ALA A 16 -32.45 1.04 -13.25
C ALA A 16 -32.75 -0.35 -13.86
N ALA A 17 -32.49 -0.54 -15.15
CA ALA A 17 -32.71 -1.81 -15.83
C ALA A 17 -31.77 -2.95 -15.38
N LEU A 18 -30.63 -2.64 -14.74
CA LEU A 18 -29.65 -3.63 -14.29
C LEU A 18 -29.98 -4.23 -12.91
N VAL A 19 -30.84 -3.56 -12.12
CA VAL A 19 -31.27 -4.03 -10.79
C VAL A 19 -32.80 -3.84 -10.67
N PRO A 20 -33.60 -4.72 -11.28
CA PRO A 20 -35.05 -4.52 -11.46
C PRO A 20 -35.86 -4.35 -10.17
N ASP A 21 -35.33 -4.78 -9.03
CA ASP A 21 -36.02 -4.81 -7.74
C ASP A 21 -35.56 -3.74 -6.73
N ASP A 22 -34.61 -2.87 -7.10
CA ASP A 22 -34.20 -1.76 -6.23
C ASP A 22 -34.60 -0.41 -6.85
N PRO A 23 -35.79 0.15 -6.48
CA PRO A 23 -36.25 1.45 -6.97
C PRO A 23 -35.33 2.62 -6.58
N TYR A 24 -34.30 2.37 -5.77
CA TYR A 24 -33.29 3.35 -5.36
C TYR A 24 -31.88 3.02 -5.89
N ALA A 25 -31.74 2.13 -6.87
CA ALA A 25 -30.46 1.76 -7.50
C ALA A 25 -29.76 2.95 -8.18
N SER A 26 -30.50 4.01 -8.51
CA SER A 26 -30.00 5.22 -9.16
C SER A 26 -29.65 6.35 -8.19
N ASP A 27 -29.77 6.17 -6.87
CA ASP A 27 -29.43 7.22 -5.89
C ASP A 27 -27.93 7.22 -5.53
N PRO A 28 -27.13 8.19 -6.01
CA PRO A 28 -25.70 8.27 -5.72
C PRO A 28 -25.40 8.69 -4.28
N THR A 29 -26.40 9.15 -3.53
CA THR A 29 -26.26 9.58 -2.13
C THR A 29 -26.46 8.42 -1.15
N ARG A 30 -26.97 7.28 -1.62
CA ARG A 30 -27.13 6.09 -0.81
C ARG A 30 -25.77 5.40 -0.62
N PRO A 31 -25.37 5.06 0.61
CA PRO A 31 -24.24 4.16 0.81
C PRO A 31 -24.54 2.86 0.05
N ALA A 32 -23.61 2.42 -0.81
CA ALA A 32 -23.73 1.19 -1.60
C ALA A 32 -23.96 -0.01 -0.67
N THR A 33 -25.22 -0.28 -0.33
CA THR A 33 -25.69 -1.18 0.74
C THR A 33 -25.11 -0.86 2.14
N SER A 34 -25.95 -0.86 3.19
CA SER A 34 -25.40 -0.86 4.54
C SER A 34 -24.62 -2.17 4.73
N GLY A 35 -23.32 -2.09 4.98
CA GLY A 35 -22.47 -3.26 5.12
C GLY A 35 -22.89 -4.23 6.24
N LEU A 36 -23.88 -3.88 7.05
CA LEU A 36 -24.36 -4.67 8.19
C LEU A 36 -25.22 -5.88 7.82
N ARG A 37 -25.64 -6.04 6.55
CA ARG A 37 -26.66 -7.03 6.16
C ARG A 37 -26.17 -8.48 5.94
N PRO A 38 -24.97 -8.76 5.42
CA PRO A 38 -24.62 -10.16 5.15
C PRO A 38 -24.13 -10.90 6.39
N TRP A 39 -24.83 -11.95 6.79
CA TRP A 39 -24.49 -12.80 7.94
C TRP A 39 -23.06 -13.39 7.83
N TRP A 40 -22.58 -13.64 6.60
CA TRP A 40 -21.24 -14.18 6.34
C TRP A 40 -20.11 -13.25 6.79
N ARG A 41 -20.36 -11.95 7.02
CA ARG A 41 -19.33 -11.06 7.62
C ARG A 41 -18.93 -11.53 9.01
N TRP A 42 -19.87 -12.06 9.79
CA TRP A 42 -19.57 -12.57 11.13
C TRP A 42 -18.64 -13.78 11.10
N LEU A 43 -18.60 -14.52 9.98
CA LEU A 43 -17.62 -15.59 9.75
C LEU A 43 -16.17 -15.07 9.76
N PHE A 44 -15.95 -13.79 9.44
CA PHE A 44 -14.62 -13.18 9.46
C PHE A 44 -14.41 -12.31 10.70
N VAL A 45 -15.44 -11.54 11.10
CA VAL A 45 -15.36 -10.62 12.25
C VAL A 45 -15.20 -11.39 13.56
N LEU A 46 -16.01 -12.43 13.82
CA LEU A 46 -15.93 -13.14 15.09
C LEU A 46 -14.59 -13.88 15.27
N PRO A 47 -14.08 -14.65 14.28
CA PRO A 47 -12.76 -15.26 14.43
C PRO A 47 -11.64 -14.22 14.51
N GLY A 48 -11.72 -13.11 13.76
CA GLY A 48 -10.72 -12.04 13.84
C GLY A 48 -10.67 -11.39 15.23
N LEU A 49 -11.83 -11.08 15.81
CA LEU A 49 -11.94 -10.53 17.17
C LEU A 49 -11.51 -11.56 18.22
N ALA A 50 -11.90 -12.83 18.06
CA ALA A 50 -11.48 -13.91 18.96
C ALA A 50 -9.96 -14.11 18.92
N ALA A 51 -9.34 -14.08 17.74
CA ALA A 51 -7.89 -14.16 17.58
C ALA A 51 -7.18 -12.94 18.20
N THR A 52 -7.73 -11.74 18.01
CA THR A 52 -7.21 -10.51 18.64
C THR A 52 -7.31 -10.59 20.15
N GLY A 53 -8.46 -10.99 20.69
CA GLY A 53 -8.67 -11.18 22.13
C GLY A 53 -7.75 -12.25 22.72
N TYR A 54 -7.56 -13.37 22.04
CA TYR A 54 -6.62 -14.41 22.44
C TYR A 54 -5.17 -13.90 22.45
N GLY A 55 -4.77 -13.12 21.43
CA GLY A 55 -3.45 -12.49 21.38
C GLY A 55 -3.24 -11.50 22.53
N VAL A 56 -4.22 -10.65 22.81
CA VAL A 56 -4.19 -9.70 23.95
C VAL A 56 -4.12 -10.47 25.27
N PHE A 57 -4.96 -11.49 25.46
CA PHE A 57 -4.93 -12.34 26.65
C PHE A 57 -3.56 -13.00 26.85
N GLY A 58 -2.99 -13.58 25.78
CA GLY A 58 -1.66 -14.16 25.81
C GLY A 58 -0.57 -13.14 26.18
N LEU A 59 -0.65 -11.92 25.64
CA LEU A 59 0.29 -10.84 25.92
C LEU A 59 0.25 -10.40 27.38
N VAL A 60 -0.95 -10.17 27.93
CA VAL A 60 -1.10 -9.70 29.34
C VAL A 60 -0.81 -10.79 30.36
N THR A 61 -0.99 -12.07 29.99
CA THR A 61 -0.69 -13.22 30.87
C THR A 61 0.73 -13.78 30.67
N ALA A 62 1.50 -13.23 29.73
CA ALA A 62 2.85 -13.68 29.45
C ALA A 62 3.82 -13.50 30.64
N GLY A 63 3.55 -12.54 31.53
CA GLY A 63 4.45 -12.16 32.62
C GLY A 63 5.78 -11.68 32.07
N SER A 64 6.90 -12.12 32.65
CA SER A 64 8.25 -11.75 32.22
C SER A 64 8.71 -12.41 30.91
N ARG A 65 7.90 -13.29 30.30
CA ARG A 65 8.24 -13.95 29.02
C ARG A 65 8.25 -12.98 27.84
N VAL A 66 7.51 -11.87 27.95
CA VAL A 66 7.46 -10.83 26.92
C VAL A 66 7.84 -9.48 27.55
N PRO A 67 8.92 -8.84 27.10
CA PRO A 67 9.23 -7.46 27.49
C PRO A 67 8.20 -6.52 26.84
N LEU A 68 7.17 -6.15 27.60
CA LEU A 68 6.02 -5.37 27.11
C LEU A 68 6.42 -3.98 26.59
N ASP A 69 7.46 -3.38 27.18
CA ASP A 69 8.04 -2.11 26.76
C ASP A 69 8.66 -2.19 25.36
N SER A 70 9.46 -3.23 25.11
CA SER A 70 10.09 -3.49 23.82
C SER A 70 9.04 -3.87 22.78
N TRP A 71 8.05 -4.69 23.16
CA TRP A 71 6.92 -5.04 22.30
C TRP A 71 6.11 -3.80 21.91
N LEU A 72 5.77 -2.94 22.86
CA LEU A 72 4.98 -1.73 22.62
C LEU A 72 5.75 -0.75 21.74
N THR A 73 7.04 -0.58 22.00
CA THR A 73 7.93 0.25 21.17
C THR A 73 7.95 -0.25 19.74
N TRP A 74 8.04 -1.56 19.52
CA TRP A 74 8.02 -2.12 18.16
C TRP A 74 6.65 -2.00 17.51
N PHE A 75 5.57 -2.32 18.23
CA PHE A 75 4.20 -2.28 17.72
C PHE A 75 3.76 -0.85 17.36
N VAL A 76 3.86 0.07 18.31
CA VAL A 76 3.49 1.49 18.11
C VAL A 76 4.49 2.17 17.18
N GLY A 77 5.79 1.92 17.36
CA GLY A 77 6.84 2.50 16.52
C GLY A 77 6.70 2.12 15.06
N SER A 78 6.35 0.87 14.74
CA SER A 78 6.13 0.44 13.35
C SER A 78 4.91 1.11 12.73
N ALA A 79 3.81 1.24 13.48
CA ALA A 79 2.61 1.94 13.00
C ALA A 79 2.90 3.43 12.73
N LEU A 80 3.58 4.10 13.65
CA LEU A 80 3.98 5.50 13.48
C LEU A 80 4.95 5.68 12.31
N LEU A 81 5.96 4.82 12.17
CA LEU A 81 6.88 4.85 11.04
C LEU A 81 6.13 4.71 9.70
N HIS A 82 5.16 3.79 9.64
CA HIS A 82 4.36 3.61 8.45
C HIS A 82 3.54 4.85 8.12
N ASP A 83 2.75 5.34 9.06
CA ASP A 83 1.75 6.39 8.80
C ASP A 83 2.36 7.78 8.69
N LEU A 84 3.47 8.05 9.39
CA LEU A 84 4.12 9.36 9.39
C LEU A 84 5.28 9.47 8.39
N VAL A 85 5.83 8.35 7.91
CA VAL A 85 6.98 8.35 7.00
C VAL A 85 6.69 7.61 5.71
N ILE A 86 6.37 6.32 5.78
CA ILE A 86 6.24 5.49 4.56
C ILE A 86 5.06 5.95 3.70
N ALA A 87 3.88 6.11 4.29
CA ALA A 87 2.69 6.52 3.56
C ALA A 87 2.82 7.94 2.95
N PRO A 88 3.30 8.97 3.68
CA PRO A 88 3.54 10.29 3.08
C PRO A 88 4.56 10.28 1.95
N ILE A 89 5.67 9.53 2.08
CA ILE A 89 6.64 9.37 0.99
C ILE A 89 5.98 8.73 -0.23
N TRP A 90 5.21 7.67 -0.02
CA TRP A 90 4.53 6.96 -1.11
C TRP A 90 3.51 7.84 -1.84
N ILE A 91 2.72 8.62 -1.09
CA ILE A 91 1.79 9.61 -1.63
C ILE A 91 2.55 10.68 -2.41
N GLY A 92 3.66 11.21 -1.87
CA GLY A 92 4.51 12.20 -2.52
C GLY A 92 5.10 11.70 -3.84
N LEU A 93 5.59 10.46 -3.86
CA LEU A 93 6.09 9.81 -5.08
C LEU A 93 4.98 9.62 -6.11
N GLY A 94 3.79 9.17 -5.69
CA GLY A 94 2.63 9.03 -6.56
C GLY A 94 2.18 10.37 -7.17
N TRP A 95 2.14 11.43 -6.35
CA TRP A 95 1.87 12.79 -6.79
C TRP A 95 2.91 13.29 -7.79
N LEU A 96 4.20 13.08 -7.51
CA LEU A 96 5.29 13.49 -8.38
C LEU A 96 5.24 12.73 -9.71
N ALA A 97 5.00 11.42 -9.68
CA ALA A 97 4.80 10.60 -10.87
C ALA A 97 3.59 11.08 -11.69
N ALA A 98 2.48 11.44 -11.04
CA ALA A 98 1.32 11.98 -11.73
C ALA A 98 1.60 13.34 -12.41
N ARG A 99 2.46 14.17 -11.80
CA ARG A 99 2.82 15.51 -12.30
C ARG A 99 3.90 15.49 -13.39
N LEU A 100 4.87 14.59 -13.29
CA LEU A 100 6.04 14.56 -14.18
C LEU A 100 5.96 13.52 -15.30
N LEU A 101 5.25 12.41 -15.08
CA LEU A 101 5.26 11.29 -16.02
C LEU A 101 3.99 11.23 -16.87
N PRO A 102 4.12 10.90 -18.17
CA PRO A 102 2.97 10.60 -19.01
C PRO A 102 2.24 9.35 -18.49
N LYS A 103 0.91 9.29 -18.70
CA LYS A 103 0.06 8.18 -18.19
C LYS A 103 0.63 6.77 -18.45
N PRO A 104 1.17 6.45 -19.64
CA PRO A 104 1.72 5.12 -19.93
C PRO A 104 2.96 4.75 -19.09
N ALA A 105 3.72 5.72 -18.59
CA ALA A 105 4.94 5.48 -17.82
C ALA A 105 4.69 5.28 -16.31
N ARG A 106 3.50 5.65 -15.80
CA ARG A 106 3.21 5.64 -14.36
C ARG A 106 3.28 4.25 -13.73
N PRO A 107 2.74 3.17 -14.34
CA PRO A 107 2.85 1.83 -13.74
C PRO A 107 4.29 1.38 -13.54
N ALA A 108 5.16 1.64 -14.52
CA ALA A 108 6.57 1.29 -14.43
C ALA A 108 7.27 2.03 -13.28
N ALA A 109 6.97 3.32 -13.09
CA ALA A 109 7.51 4.10 -11.97
C ALA A 109 7.03 3.59 -10.61
N VAL A 110 5.74 3.23 -10.47
CA VAL A 110 5.19 2.67 -9.22
C VAL A 110 5.86 1.34 -8.89
N VAL A 111 5.98 0.43 -9.86
CA VAL A 111 6.64 -0.86 -9.66
C VAL A 111 8.12 -0.67 -9.31
N GLY A 112 8.84 0.19 -10.04
CA GLY A 112 10.24 0.49 -9.76
C GLY A 112 10.46 1.04 -8.34
N ALA A 113 9.63 1.99 -7.91
CA ALA A 113 9.68 2.54 -6.56
C ALA A 113 9.34 1.49 -5.49
N ALA A 114 8.35 0.62 -5.73
CA ALA A 114 7.94 -0.40 -4.77
C ALA A 114 9.06 -1.44 -4.58
N VAL A 115 9.61 -1.95 -5.67
CA VAL A 115 10.66 -2.97 -5.63
C VAL A 115 11.92 -2.40 -4.98
N THR A 116 12.36 -1.20 -5.36
CA THR A 116 13.53 -0.57 -4.74
C THR A 116 13.32 -0.25 -3.26
N GLY A 117 12.12 0.21 -2.88
CA GLY A 117 11.77 0.42 -1.47
C GLY A 117 11.84 -0.86 -0.64
N VAL A 118 11.25 -1.95 -1.13
CA VAL A 118 11.29 -3.27 -0.46
C VAL A 118 12.71 -3.80 -0.36
N LEU A 119 13.48 -3.78 -1.45
CA LEU A 119 14.88 -4.21 -1.43
C LEU A 119 15.70 -3.41 -0.42
N THR A 120 15.45 -2.09 -0.34
CA THR A 120 16.12 -1.23 0.63
C THR A 120 15.76 -1.61 2.06
N LEU A 121 14.48 -1.82 2.37
CA LEU A 121 14.05 -2.22 3.72
C LEU A 121 14.63 -3.57 4.14
N VAL A 122 14.65 -4.55 3.24
CA VAL A 122 15.20 -5.89 3.50
C VAL A 122 16.72 -5.84 3.67
N ALA A 123 17.41 -5.02 2.87
CA ALA A 123 18.86 -4.93 2.91
C ALA A 123 19.39 -3.99 4.01
N MET A 124 18.56 -3.07 4.51
CA MET A 124 18.92 -2.05 5.50
C MET A 124 19.70 -2.60 6.70
N PRO A 125 19.30 -3.71 7.38
CA PRO A 125 20.05 -4.17 8.54
C PRO A 125 21.50 -4.55 8.20
N PHE A 126 21.74 -5.13 7.02
CA PHE A 126 23.08 -5.51 6.58
C PHE A 126 23.91 -4.29 6.17
N VAL A 127 23.27 -3.26 5.61
CA VAL A 127 23.93 -1.98 5.30
C VAL A 127 24.35 -1.25 6.58
N LEU A 128 23.55 -1.36 7.64
CA LEU A 128 23.84 -0.77 8.95
C LEU A 128 24.83 -1.61 9.79
N GLY A 129 25.32 -2.74 9.27
CA GLY A 129 26.29 -3.58 9.98
C GLY A 129 25.68 -4.40 11.13
N PHE A 130 24.35 -4.55 11.20
CA PHE A 130 23.75 -5.40 12.22
C PHE A 130 24.20 -6.85 12.03
N GLY A 131 24.83 -7.42 13.06
CA GLY A 131 25.42 -8.76 13.02
C GLY A 131 26.88 -8.80 12.54
N GLU A 132 27.51 -7.65 12.28
CA GLU A 132 28.94 -7.57 12.03
C GLU A 132 29.75 -7.97 13.28
N ASN A 133 30.78 -8.78 13.07
CA ASN A 133 31.69 -9.18 14.14
C ASN A 133 33.14 -9.00 13.66
N PRO A 134 33.92 -8.08 14.26
CA PRO A 134 35.33 -7.87 13.89
C PRO A 134 36.22 -9.11 14.06
N LEU A 135 35.83 -10.03 14.95
CA LEU A 135 36.54 -11.29 15.19
C LEU A 135 36.15 -12.39 14.20
N ASN A 136 35.09 -12.19 13.41
CA ASN A 136 34.67 -13.11 12.36
C ASN A 136 34.13 -12.34 11.14
N PRO A 137 35.03 -11.87 10.26
CA PRO A 137 34.65 -11.06 9.09
C PRO A 137 33.83 -11.83 8.03
N SER A 138 33.58 -13.14 8.23
CA SER A 138 32.74 -13.94 7.33
C SER A 138 31.24 -13.72 7.51
N PHE A 139 30.78 -13.04 8.57
CA PHE A 139 29.35 -12.79 8.80
C PHE A 139 28.72 -11.78 7.82
N LEU A 140 29.41 -10.67 7.56
CA LEU A 140 29.01 -9.67 6.55
C LEU A 140 30.18 -9.41 5.57
N PRO A 141 30.53 -10.40 4.71
CA PRO A 141 31.75 -10.31 3.90
C PRO A 141 31.60 -9.41 2.66
N ARG A 142 30.40 -8.84 2.45
CA ARG A 142 30.05 -8.11 1.23
C ARG A 142 29.83 -6.64 1.53
N GLU A 143 30.18 -5.81 0.57
CA GLU A 143 29.80 -4.40 0.53
C GLU A 143 28.30 -4.23 0.25
N TYR A 144 27.45 -4.47 1.25
CA TYR A 144 25.99 -4.46 1.12
C TYR A 144 25.47 -3.11 0.64
N GLY A 145 26.05 -1.99 1.11
CA GLY A 145 25.67 -0.65 0.66
C GLY A 145 25.88 -0.45 -0.84
N ARG A 146 27.08 -0.80 -1.35
CA ARG A 146 27.39 -0.73 -2.78
C ARG A 146 26.51 -1.67 -3.60
N ASN A 147 26.34 -2.91 -3.15
CA ASN A 147 25.56 -3.91 -3.88
C ASN A 147 24.07 -3.52 -3.95
N LEU A 148 23.50 -3.04 -2.85
CA LEU A 148 22.12 -2.55 -2.82
C LEU A 148 21.94 -1.36 -3.76
N LEU A 149 22.86 -0.40 -3.75
CA LEU A 149 22.83 0.75 -4.65
C LEU A 149 22.80 0.30 -6.11
N LEU A 150 23.71 -0.59 -6.50
CA LEU A 150 23.79 -1.11 -7.87
C LEU A 150 22.52 -1.85 -8.30
N ILE A 151 21.96 -2.68 -7.40
CA ILE A 151 20.71 -3.40 -7.68
C ILE A 151 19.55 -2.42 -7.86
N ASN A 152 19.41 -1.45 -6.95
CA ASN A 152 18.34 -0.45 -7.05
C ASN A 152 18.48 0.41 -8.31
N LEU A 153 19.69 0.81 -8.69
CA LEU A 153 19.94 1.50 -9.96
C LEU A 153 19.54 0.64 -11.15
N GLY A 154 19.84 -0.67 -11.13
CA GLY A 154 19.41 -1.62 -12.16
C GLY A 154 17.88 -1.71 -12.27
N VAL A 155 17.18 -1.85 -11.15
CA VAL A 155 15.71 -1.90 -11.10
C VAL A 155 15.10 -0.61 -11.64
N LEU A 156 15.60 0.55 -11.21
CA LEU A 156 15.13 1.85 -11.68
C LEU A 156 15.41 2.07 -13.17
N ALA A 157 16.56 1.61 -13.67
CA ALA A 157 16.88 1.67 -15.09
C ALA A 157 15.90 0.83 -15.92
N VAL A 158 15.58 -0.40 -15.48
CA VAL A 158 14.58 -1.26 -16.14
C VAL A 158 13.21 -0.59 -16.13
N ALA A 159 12.79 -0.02 -14.99
CA ALA A 159 11.53 0.71 -14.88
C ALA A 159 11.48 1.94 -15.81
N ALA A 160 12.60 2.67 -15.93
CA ALA A 160 12.70 3.83 -16.82
C ALA A 160 12.62 3.42 -18.30
N VAL A 161 13.30 2.34 -18.70
CA VAL A 161 13.21 1.79 -20.06
C VAL A 161 11.79 1.34 -20.37
N TRP A 162 11.16 0.60 -19.45
CA TRP A 162 9.76 0.19 -19.60
C TRP A 162 8.82 1.39 -19.76
N GLY A 163 8.90 2.38 -18.87
CA GLY A 163 8.08 3.58 -18.95
C GLY A 163 8.29 4.37 -20.25
N THR A 164 9.53 4.44 -20.73
CA THR A 164 9.88 5.07 -22.01
C THR A 164 9.26 4.32 -23.19
N VAL A 165 9.41 3.00 -23.24
CA VAL A 165 8.83 2.15 -24.30
C VAL A 165 7.30 2.24 -24.30
N ALA A 166 6.67 2.20 -23.12
CA ALA A 166 5.22 2.35 -22.99
C ALA A 166 4.74 3.71 -23.53
N THR A 167 5.48 4.78 -23.22
CA THR A 167 5.17 6.12 -23.73
C THR A 167 5.32 6.22 -25.23
N ILE A 168 6.40 5.67 -25.80
CA ILE A 168 6.63 5.67 -27.26
C ILE A 168 5.54 4.87 -27.97
N ARG A 169 5.15 3.71 -27.44
CA ARG A 169 4.10 2.86 -28.02
C ARG A 169 2.75 3.56 -28.04
N ALA A 170 2.37 4.22 -26.94
CA ALA A 170 1.11 4.96 -26.87
C ALA A 170 1.06 6.08 -27.93
N ARG A 171 2.14 6.85 -28.08
CA ARG A 171 2.23 7.93 -29.08
C ARG A 171 2.19 7.46 -30.54
N ARG A 172 2.42 6.17 -30.82
CA ARG A 172 2.32 5.59 -32.17
C ARG A 172 0.91 5.09 -32.50
N GLN A 173 0.05 4.99 -31.49
CA GLN A 173 -1.33 4.52 -31.62
C GLN A 173 -2.33 5.69 -31.75
N ASP A 174 -1.89 6.89 -31.37
CA ASP A 174 -2.58 8.17 -31.59
C ASP A 174 -2.22 8.73 -32.98
#